data_AF-A0A661BAI1-F1
#
_entry.id   AF-A0A661BAI1-F1
#
_cell.length_a   1.000
_cell.length_b   1.000
_cell.length_c   1.000
_cell.angle_alpha   90.00
_cell.angle_beta   90.00
_cell.angle_gamma   90.00
#
_symmetry.space_group_name_H-M   'P 1'
#
loop_
_entity.id
_entity.type
_entity.pdbx_description
1 polymer ?
#
loop_
_entity_poly.entity_id
_entity_poly.type
_entity_poly.pdbx_seq_one_letter_code
_entity_poly.pdbx_strand_id
1 'polypeptide(L)'
;RDIVTYGHNELDYLKARDLGVLFVRYTPDKEPEVIVEDEAVKVIAYDPIIGADIQIQPDYVVLQTGLDPHPPKSILEKIGSQDGFLNGLDPKFSPQETKVAGIFVAGSCRMPMRAEEAIMDGKAAAIQAAKYAIVESLPNRSRIAYVRERACVGCKYCIDACEYDARAFDEVKHKVYVNAESCMGCGACAIACPSEATVIIERDKNAVFAQIIEALAD
;
A
#
# COMPACT_ATOMS: atom_id res chain seq x y z
N ARG A 1 -1.18 3.75 26.93
CA ARG A 1 -2.30 3.70 25.97
C ARG A 1 -2.82 2.26 25.86
N ASP A 2 -2.22 1.41 25.05
CA ASP A 2 -2.60 0.00 24.89
C ASP A 2 -1.34 -0.87 24.70
N ILE A 3 -1.39 -2.12 25.15
CA ILE A 3 -0.39 -3.14 24.81
C ILE A 3 -0.90 -3.88 23.57
N VAL A 4 -0.16 -3.78 22.46
CA VAL A 4 -0.54 -4.36 21.18
C VAL A 4 0.30 -5.62 20.92
N THR A 5 -0.13 -6.74 21.51
CA THR A 5 0.47 -8.07 21.40
C THR A 5 -0.48 -9.03 20.69
N TYR A 6 -0.42 -9.05 19.35
CA TYR A 6 -1.28 -9.93 18.55
C TYR A 6 -0.68 -11.32 18.36
N GLY A 7 -1.55 -12.32 18.23
CA GLY A 7 -1.15 -13.70 17.96
C GLY A 7 -0.31 -14.30 19.08
N HIS A 8 0.77 -14.98 18.72
CA HIS A 8 1.66 -15.64 19.69
C HIS A 8 2.42 -14.66 20.58
N ASN A 9 2.47 -13.37 20.23
CA ASN A 9 3.17 -12.34 20.99
C ASN A 9 2.52 -12.04 22.35
N GLU A 10 1.28 -12.47 22.57
CA GLU A 10 0.63 -12.38 23.89
C GLU A 10 1.38 -13.20 24.94
N LEU A 11 2.04 -14.29 24.53
CA LEU A 11 2.86 -15.11 25.41
C LEU A 11 4.07 -14.35 25.96
N ASP A 12 4.65 -13.45 25.15
CA ASP A 12 5.77 -12.61 25.60
C ASP A 12 5.31 -11.57 26.63
N TYR A 13 4.10 -11.01 26.47
CA TYR A 13 3.50 -10.13 27.46
C TYR A 13 3.23 -10.85 28.79
N LEU A 14 2.68 -12.06 28.75
CA LEU A 14 2.48 -12.89 29.95
C LEU A 14 3.82 -13.20 30.64
N LYS A 15 4.82 -13.62 29.87
CA LYS A 15 6.16 -13.89 30.39
C LYS A 15 6.78 -12.65 31.04
N ALA A 16 6.62 -11.47 30.47
CA ALA A 16 7.10 -10.22 31.07
C ALA A 16 6.44 -9.97 32.43
N ARG A 17 5.13 -10.20 32.55
CA ARG A 17 4.42 -10.09 33.83
C ARG A 17 4.90 -11.09 34.87
N ASP A 18 5.14 -12.34 34.47
CA ASP A 18 5.68 -13.38 35.37
C ASP A 18 7.09 -13.05 35.88
N LEU A 19 7.87 -12.32 35.07
CA LEU A 19 9.18 -11.80 35.46
C LEU A 19 9.10 -10.54 36.34
N GLY A 20 7.90 -10.05 36.65
CA GLY A 20 7.69 -8.88 37.50
C GLY A 20 7.73 -7.54 36.79
N VAL A 21 7.64 -7.50 35.45
CA VAL A 21 7.55 -6.24 34.70
C VAL A 21 6.22 -5.55 35.01
N LEU A 22 6.31 -4.28 35.40
CA LEU A 22 5.15 -3.45 35.73
C LEU A 22 4.70 -2.64 34.51
N PHE A 23 3.40 -2.64 34.25
CA PHE A 23 2.78 -1.93 33.14
C PHE A 23 1.86 -0.84 33.68
N VAL A 24 2.19 0.43 33.40
CA VAL A 24 1.38 1.58 33.78
C VAL A 24 0.57 2.04 32.58
N ARG A 25 -0.76 1.90 32.66
CA ARG A 25 -1.65 2.32 31.57
C ARG A 25 -1.96 3.80 31.69
N TYR A 26 -1.60 4.56 30.66
CA TYR A 26 -2.00 5.96 30.49
C TYR A 26 -3.06 6.14 29.39
N THR A 27 -3.78 7.27 29.42
CA THR A 27 -4.72 7.71 28.38
C THR A 27 -4.16 8.92 27.60
N PRO A 28 -4.52 9.13 26.33
CA PRO A 28 -3.93 10.21 25.52
C PRO A 28 -4.12 11.63 26.07
N ASP A 29 -5.14 11.85 26.89
CA ASP A 29 -5.38 13.12 27.60
C ASP A 29 -4.44 13.34 28.80
N LYS A 30 -3.79 12.28 29.28
CA LYS A 30 -2.85 12.27 30.40
C LYS A 30 -1.65 11.39 30.09
N GLU A 31 -0.78 11.87 29.21
CA GLU A 31 0.45 11.17 28.86
C GLU A 31 1.48 11.24 30.00
N PRO A 32 2.35 10.22 30.16
CA PRO A 32 3.45 10.29 31.11
C PRO A 32 4.43 11.40 30.74
N GLU A 33 4.86 12.16 31.73
CA GLU A 33 5.83 13.23 31.58
C GLU A 33 7.21 12.76 32.05
N VAL A 34 8.22 13.03 31.23
CA VAL A 34 9.62 12.78 31.58
C VAL A 34 10.28 14.13 31.87
N ILE A 35 10.74 14.30 33.11
CA ILE A 35 11.44 15.48 33.59
C ILE A 35 12.90 15.10 33.80
N VAL A 36 13.81 15.87 33.20
CA VAL A 36 15.25 15.69 33.34
C VAL A 36 15.78 16.86 34.18
N GLU A 37 16.33 16.56 35.35
CA GLU A 37 16.93 17.53 36.27
C GLU A 37 18.36 17.09 36.56
N ASP A 38 19.34 17.88 36.12
CA ASP A 38 20.78 17.56 36.21
C ASP A 38 21.10 16.16 35.62
N GLU A 39 21.50 15.21 36.47
CA GLU A 39 21.82 13.81 36.12
C GLU A 39 20.69 12.83 36.51
N ALA A 40 19.57 13.32 37.06
CA ALA A 40 18.44 12.50 37.47
C ALA A 40 17.29 12.60 36.47
N VAL A 41 16.62 11.48 36.23
CA VAL A 41 15.40 11.45 35.43
C VAL A 41 14.23 11.09 36.33
N LYS A 42 13.12 11.79 36.14
CA LYS A 42 11.86 11.57 36.84
C LYS A 42 10.77 11.34 35.82
N VAL A 43 9.95 10.31 36.04
CA VAL A 43 8.77 10.00 35.24
C VAL A 43 7.53 10.20 36.12
N ILE A 44 6.62 11.07 35.67
CA ILE A 44 5.31 11.26 36.28
C ILE A 44 4.28 10.60 35.37
N ALA A 45 3.45 9.73 35.92
CA ALA A 45 2.36 9.11 35.18
C ALA A 45 1.10 9.04 36.05
N TYR A 46 -0.07 9.25 35.46
CA TYR A 46 -1.33 9.03 36.15
C TYR A 46 -1.69 7.54 36.13
N ASP A 47 -1.89 6.92 37.30
CA ASP A 47 -2.39 5.55 37.39
C ASP A 47 -3.92 5.56 37.53
N PRO A 48 -4.68 5.09 36.52
CA PRO A 48 -6.14 5.05 36.59
C PRO A 48 -6.68 4.03 37.61
N ILE A 49 -5.87 3.06 38.06
CA ILE A 49 -6.27 2.07 39.05
C ILE A 49 -6.27 2.70 40.45
N ILE A 50 -5.22 3.45 40.78
CA ILE A 50 -5.05 4.13 42.07
C ILE A 50 -5.80 5.48 42.08
N GLY A 51 -5.99 6.09 40.91
CA GLY A 51 -6.64 7.38 40.74
C GLY A 51 -5.74 8.57 41.09
N ALA A 52 -4.42 8.39 41.08
CA ALA A 52 -3.43 9.39 41.49
C ALA A 52 -2.20 9.36 40.58
N ASP A 53 -1.42 10.45 40.63
CA ASP A 53 -0.12 10.51 39.96
C ASP A 53 0.90 9.67 40.72
N ILE A 54 1.62 8.83 39.99
CA ILE A 54 2.77 8.09 40.47
C ILE A 54 4.04 8.77 39.96
N GLN A 55 5.05 8.81 40.82
CA GLN A 55 6.39 9.31 40.50
C GLN A 55 7.38 8.16 40.53
N ILE A 56 8.11 7.97 39.44
CA ILE A 56 9.17 6.97 39.31
C ILE A 56 10.49 7.70 39.05
N GLN A 57 11.55 7.31 39.77
CA GLN A 57 12.92 7.80 39.59
C GLN A 57 13.79 6.66 39.06
N PRO A 58 13.81 6.43 37.74
CA PRO A 58 14.63 5.38 37.15
C PRO A 58 16.08 5.85 36.91
N ASP A 59 17.01 4.89 36.85
CA ASP A 59 18.38 5.16 36.38
C ASP A 59 18.43 5.47 34.87
N TYR A 60 17.51 4.87 34.10
CA TYR A 60 17.41 5.04 32.66
C TYR A 60 15.96 5.15 32.20
N VAL A 61 15.70 6.04 31.25
CA VAL A 61 14.45 6.08 30.48
C VAL A 61 14.74 5.66 29.05
N VAL A 62 14.10 4.58 28.61
CA VAL A 62 14.20 4.08 27.24
C VAL A 62 12.97 4.51 26.47
N LEU A 63 13.15 5.36 25.46
CA LEU A 63 12.06 5.79 24.59
C LEU A 63 11.84 4.76 23.48
N GLN A 64 10.69 4.10 23.50
CA GLN A 64 10.26 3.23 22.40
C GLN A 64 9.69 4.09 21.27
N THR A 65 10.52 4.43 20.29
CA THR A 65 10.12 5.23 19.13
C THR A 65 9.49 4.39 18.02
N GLY A 66 8.63 5.02 17.22
CA GLY A 66 8.07 4.42 16.01
C GLY A 66 9.06 4.41 14.84
N LEU A 67 8.68 3.75 13.75
CA LEU A 67 9.41 3.79 12.49
C LEU A 67 8.83 4.90 11.60
N ASP A 68 9.71 5.78 11.10
CA ASP A 68 9.38 6.81 10.12
C ASP A 68 9.92 6.40 8.74
N PRO A 69 9.11 6.40 7.68
CA PRO A 69 9.57 5.97 6.36
C PRO A 69 10.42 7.05 5.69
N HIS A 70 11.56 6.65 5.12
CA HIS A 70 12.42 7.56 4.35
C HIS A 70 12.89 6.98 3.00
N PRO A 71 11.99 6.52 2.12
CA PRO A 71 12.38 6.07 0.78
C PRO A 71 12.83 7.27 -0.10
N PRO A 72 13.77 7.05 -1.04
CA PRO A 72 14.16 8.07 -2.00
C PRO A 72 12.95 8.61 -2.79
N LYS A 73 12.87 9.94 -2.96
CA LYS A 73 11.77 10.60 -3.71
C LYS A 73 11.55 10.00 -5.10
N SER A 74 12.63 9.67 -5.80
CA SER A 74 12.59 9.04 -7.13
C SER A 74 11.90 7.68 -7.16
N ILE A 75 11.86 6.96 -6.03
CA ILE A 75 11.18 5.68 -5.89
C ILE A 75 9.71 5.91 -5.55
N LEU A 76 9.43 6.84 -4.62
CA LEU A 76 8.07 7.23 -4.23
C LEU A 76 7.23 7.68 -5.43
N GLU A 77 7.78 8.54 -6.29
CA GLU A 77 7.09 9.05 -7.49
C GLU A 77 6.71 7.93 -8.46
N LYS A 78 7.53 6.86 -8.52
CA LYS A 78 7.33 5.74 -9.45
C LYS A 78 6.41 4.66 -8.91
N ILE A 79 6.55 4.32 -7.63
CA ILE A 79 5.85 3.19 -7.01
C ILE A 79 4.56 3.63 -6.32
N GLY A 80 4.49 4.88 -5.85
CA GLY A 80 3.41 5.38 -5.00
C GLY A 80 3.67 5.12 -3.52
N SER A 81 2.87 5.78 -2.67
CA SER A 81 3.03 5.73 -1.23
C SER A 81 1.73 5.95 -0.47
N GLN A 82 1.62 5.31 0.69
CA GLN A 82 0.60 5.52 1.70
C GLN A 82 1.32 5.78 3.03
N ASP A 83 1.00 6.91 3.67
CA ASP A 83 1.62 7.33 4.94
C ASP A 83 3.17 7.40 4.88
N GLY A 84 3.73 7.64 3.69
CA GLY A 84 5.18 7.71 3.45
C GLY A 84 5.86 6.36 3.17
N PHE A 85 5.18 5.23 3.41
CA PHE A 85 5.67 3.90 3.07
C PHE A 85 5.40 3.53 1.61
N LEU A 86 6.14 2.56 1.07
CA LEU A 86 5.96 2.06 -0.29
C LEU A 86 4.76 1.12 -0.38
N ASN A 87 3.91 1.31 -1.39
CA ASN A 87 2.67 0.56 -1.53
C ASN A 87 2.80 -0.69 -2.39
N GLY A 88 2.09 -1.73 -1.96
CA GLY A 88 1.61 -2.78 -2.86
C GLY A 88 0.42 -2.30 -3.70
N LEU A 89 0.06 -3.06 -4.73
CA LEU A 89 -1.04 -2.77 -5.63
C LEU A 89 -2.38 -2.91 -4.91
N ASP A 90 -2.51 -3.93 -4.06
CA ASP A 90 -3.67 -4.12 -3.18
C ASP A 90 -3.20 -4.76 -1.86
N PRO A 91 -3.64 -4.25 -0.70
CA PRO A 91 -3.16 -4.73 0.61
C PRO A 91 -3.52 -6.19 0.90
N LYS A 92 -4.54 -6.76 0.24
CA LYS A 92 -5.03 -8.12 0.48
C LYS A 92 -4.62 -9.09 -0.63
N PHE A 93 -4.76 -8.70 -1.89
CA PHE A 93 -4.59 -9.60 -3.03
C PHE A 93 -3.17 -9.56 -3.61
N SER A 94 -2.54 -8.39 -3.61
CA SER A 94 -1.21 -8.18 -4.22
C SER A 94 -0.32 -7.27 -3.35
N PRO A 95 -0.01 -7.66 -2.10
CA PRO A 95 0.69 -6.78 -1.18
C PRO A 95 2.13 -6.46 -1.61
N GLN A 96 2.81 -7.40 -2.26
CA GLN A 96 4.22 -7.29 -2.63
C GLN A 96 4.43 -6.73 -4.04
N GLU A 97 3.39 -6.71 -4.88
CA GLU A 97 3.48 -6.22 -6.25
C GLU A 97 3.22 -4.73 -6.27
N THR A 98 4.04 -3.97 -6.99
CA THR A 98 3.79 -2.53 -7.15
C THR A 98 2.96 -2.25 -8.40
N LYS A 99 2.55 -0.99 -8.61
CA LYS A 99 1.92 -0.58 -9.87
C LYS A 99 2.84 -0.71 -11.09
N VAL A 100 4.16 -0.80 -10.87
CA VAL A 100 5.15 -1.00 -11.92
C VAL A 100 5.45 -2.49 -12.04
N ALA A 101 5.08 -3.08 -13.19
CA ALA A 101 5.28 -4.50 -13.44
C ALA A 101 6.75 -4.91 -13.28
N GLY A 102 6.99 -6.03 -12.58
CA GLY A 102 8.33 -6.54 -12.30
C GLY A 102 9.06 -5.84 -11.15
N ILE A 103 8.48 -4.79 -10.55
CA ILE A 103 9.00 -4.17 -9.33
C ILE A 103 8.15 -4.64 -8.14
N PHE A 104 8.84 -5.11 -7.10
CA PHE A 104 8.24 -5.63 -5.88
C PHE A 104 8.76 -4.88 -4.66
N VAL A 105 7.97 -4.90 -3.60
CA VAL A 105 8.28 -4.28 -2.32
C VAL A 105 8.27 -5.32 -1.20
N ALA A 106 9.21 -5.20 -0.26
CA ALA A 106 9.37 -6.15 0.84
C ALA A 106 9.91 -5.50 2.11
N GLY A 107 9.37 -5.90 3.26
CA GLY A 107 9.85 -5.53 4.58
C GLY A 107 9.37 -4.16 5.05
N SER A 108 10.12 -3.56 5.97
CA SER A 108 9.69 -2.36 6.70
C SER A 108 9.56 -1.09 5.85
N CYS A 109 10.00 -1.11 4.58
CA CYS A 109 9.75 -0.02 3.65
C CYS A 109 8.25 0.13 3.30
N ARG A 110 7.43 -0.89 3.59
CA ARG A 110 5.98 -0.91 3.30
C ARG A 110 5.09 -0.56 4.48
N MET A 111 5.53 -0.87 5.69
CA MET A 111 4.88 -0.53 6.95
C MET A 111 5.82 -0.89 8.12
N PRO A 112 5.58 -0.39 9.34
CA PRO A 112 6.27 -0.91 10.52
C PRO A 112 6.01 -2.41 10.67
N MET A 113 7.08 -3.21 10.71
CA MET A 113 7.01 -4.67 10.82
C MET A 113 8.07 -5.17 11.81
N ARG A 114 7.79 -6.30 12.45
CA ARG A 114 8.79 -7.06 13.21
C ARG A 114 9.75 -7.78 12.26
N ALA A 115 10.89 -8.20 12.77
CA ALA A 115 11.90 -8.92 11.98
C ALA A 115 11.33 -10.20 11.33
N GLU A 116 10.53 -10.97 12.06
CA GLU A 116 9.91 -12.20 11.55
C GLU A 116 8.92 -11.92 10.41
N GLU A 117 8.11 -10.87 10.55
CA GLU A 117 7.17 -10.42 9.53
C GLU A 117 7.91 -9.95 8.28
N ALA A 118 8.98 -9.17 8.44
CA ALA A 118 9.82 -8.73 7.33
C ALA A 118 10.47 -9.91 6.59
N ILE A 119 10.88 -10.97 7.30
CA ILE A 119 11.41 -12.20 6.70
C ILE A 119 10.32 -12.90 5.87
N MET A 120 9.11 -13.04 6.43
CA MET A 120 7.99 -13.65 5.71
C MET A 120 7.59 -12.84 4.48
N ASP A 121 7.55 -11.51 4.61
CA ASP A 121 7.22 -10.60 3.52
C ASP A 121 8.27 -10.63 2.41
N GLY A 122 9.56 -10.70 2.77
CA GLY A 122 10.66 -10.91 1.82
C GLY A 122 10.54 -12.23 1.05
N LYS A 123 10.17 -13.32 1.73
CA LYS A 123 9.90 -14.60 1.06
C LYS A 123 8.71 -14.51 0.11
N ALA A 124 7.64 -13.81 0.51
CA ALA A 124 6.48 -13.59 -0.36
C ALA A 124 6.87 -12.81 -1.62
N ALA A 125 7.63 -11.72 -1.47
CA ALA A 125 8.11 -10.92 -2.61
C ALA A 125 9.02 -11.74 -3.53
N ALA A 126 9.90 -12.57 -2.98
CA ALA A 126 10.77 -13.45 -3.76
C ALA A 126 9.96 -14.46 -4.61
N ILE A 127 8.90 -15.05 -4.06
CA ILE A 127 8.02 -15.96 -4.81
C ILE A 127 7.28 -15.20 -5.92
N GLN A 128 6.79 -13.98 -5.66
CA GLN A 128 6.14 -13.17 -6.69
C GLN A 128 7.11 -12.82 -7.82
N ALA A 129 8.33 -12.41 -7.49
CA ALA A 129 9.39 -12.16 -8.47
C ALA A 129 9.77 -13.42 -9.26
N ALA A 130 9.84 -14.58 -8.60
CA ALA A 130 10.16 -15.84 -9.26
C ALA A 130 9.16 -16.22 -10.36
N LYS A 131 7.88 -15.85 -10.24
CA LYS A 131 6.88 -16.06 -11.31
C LYS A 131 7.31 -15.45 -12.64
N TYR A 132 8.00 -14.31 -12.61
CA TYR A 132 8.50 -13.62 -13.79
C TYR A 132 9.77 -14.28 -14.35
N ALA A 133 10.56 -14.96 -13.50
CA ALA A 133 11.79 -15.63 -13.89
C ALA A 133 11.58 -17.02 -14.51
N ILE A 134 10.46 -17.68 -14.19
CA ILE A 134 10.19 -19.08 -14.59
C ILE A 134 9.46 -19.15 -15.95
N VAL A 135 8.87 -18.06 -16.43
CA VAL A 135 8.12 -18.02 -17.69
C VAL A 135 8.97 -17.39 -18.80
N GLU A 136 8.98 -18.00 -19.99
CA GLU A 136 9.71 -17.46 -21.16
C GLU A 136 9.12 -16.14 -21.67
N SER A 137 7.82 -15.96 -21.48
CA SER A 137 7.12 -14.72 -21.76
C SER A 137 5.96 -14.56 -20.79
N LEU A 138 5.75 -13.36 -20.28
CA LEU A 138 4.55 -13.09 -19.50
C LEU A 138 3.32 -13.26 -20.40
N PRO A 139 2.27 -13.97 -19.94
CA PRO A 139 1.03 -14.05 -20.69
C PRO A 139 0.55 -12.63 -20.96
N ASN A 140 0.24 -12.33 -22.22
CA ASN A 140 -0.38 -11.07 -22.59
C ASN A 140 -1.66 -10.92 -21.76
N ARG A 141 -1.83 -9.77 -21.10
CA ARG A 141 -3.03 -9.51 -20.30
C ARG A 141 -4.26 -9.76 -21.15
N SER A 142 -5.15 -10.64 -20.71
CA SER A 142 -6.26 -11.13 -21.55
C SER A 142 -7.25 -10.04 -21.93
N ARG A 143 -7.28 -8.93 -21.19
CA ARG A 143 -8.21 -7.81 -21.41
C ARG A 143 -7.48 -6.47 -21.41
N ILE A 144 -7.94 -5.56 -22.25
CA ILE A 144 -7.39 -4.21 -22.42
C ILE A 144 -8.53 -3.20 -22.56
N ALA A 145 -8.32 -1.98 -22.06
CA ALA A 145 -9.25 -0.88 -22.35
C ALA A 145 -9.10 -0.42 -23.80
N TYR A 146 -10.21 -0.20 -24.49
CA TYR A 146 -10.29 0.33 -25.83
C TYR A 146 -11.17 1.58 -25.84
N VAL A 147 -10.78 2.58 -26.63
CA VAL A 147 -11.52 3.85 -26.74
C VAL A 147 -12.15 3.96 -28.11
N ARG A 148 -13.49 4.06 -28.15
CA ARG A 148 -14.25 4.40 -29.35
C ARG A 148 -14.06 5.88 -29.64
N GLU A 149 -13.14 6.23 -30.55
CA GLU A 149 -12.79 7.64 -30.86
C GLU A 149 -14.02 8.50 -31.22
N ARG A 150 -15.02 7.92 -31.89
CA ARG A 150 -16.26 8.61 -32.26
C ARG A 150 -17.10 9.04 -31.05
N ALA A 151 -17.14 8.22 -30.00
CA ALA A 151 -17.93 8.49 -28.79
C ALA A 151 -17.14 9.25 -27.71
N CYS A 152 -15.81 9.26 -27.79
CA CYS A 152 -14.98 9.95 -26.79
C CYS A 152 -15.09 11.46 -26.94
N VAL A 153 -15.53 12.16 -25.89
CA VAL A 153 -15.66 13.63 -25.88
C VAL A 153 -14.42 14.34 -25.30
N GLY A 154 -13.37 13.60 -24.95
CA GLY A 154 -12.12 14.19 -24.45
C GLY A 154 -12.20 14.74 -23.01
N CYS A 155 -13.16 14.31 -22.19
CA CYS A 155 -13.41 14.82 -20.83
C CYS A 155 -12.35 14.43 -19.76
N LYS A 156 -11.37 13.59 -20.11
CA LYS A 156 -10.22 13.20 -19.27
C LYS A 156 -10.50 12.44 -17.96
N TYR A 157 -11.74 12.25 -17.51
CA TYR A 157 -12.05 11.46 -16.28
C TYR A 157 -11.42 10.07 -16.21
N CYS A 158 -11.34 9.39 -17.35
CA CYS A 158 -10.72 8.08 -17.45
C CYS A 158 -9.20 8.07 -17.22
N ILE A 159 -8.54 9.23 -17.31
CA ILE A 159 -7.11 9.40 -16.97
C ILE A 159 -6.96 9.36 -15.45
N ASP A 160 -7.75 10.16 -14.74
CA ASP A 160 -7.72 10.23 -13.27
C ASP A 160 -8.12 8.90 -12.61
N ALA A 161 -9.03 8.15 -13.24
CA ALA A 161 -9.44 6.83 -12.77
C ALA A 161 -8.40 5.72 -12.98
N CYS A 162 -7.28 5.98 -13.68
CA CYS A 162 -6.31 4.95 -14.02
C CYS A 162 -5.12 4.94 -13.05
N GLU A 163 -5.09 3.98 -12.14
CA GLU A 163 -3.99 3.79 -11.18
C GLU A 163 -2.65 3.32 -11.80
N TYR A 164 -2.68 2.97 -13.08
CA TYR A 164 -1.56 2.37 -13.82
C TYR A 164 -0.95 3.31 -14.87
N ASP A 165 -1.37 4.58 -14.88
CA ASP A 165 -0.88 5.59 -15.82
C ASP A 165 -1.00 5.15 -17.30
N ALA A 166 -2.02 4.32 -17.60
CA ALA A 166 -2.21 3.71 -18.91
C ALA A 166 -3.03 4.57 -19.89
N ARG A 167 -3.43 5.77 -19.49
CA ARG A 167 -4.34 6.65 -20.23
C ARG A 167 -3.68 8.01 -20.45
N ALA A 168 -3.74 8.51 -21.67
CA ALA A 168 -3.15 9.79 -22.03
C ALA A 168 -4.04 10.53 -23.04
N PHE A 169 -3.94 11.86 -23.03
CA PHE A 169 -4.72 12.72 -23.90
C PHE A 169 -3.92 13.07 -25.15
N ASP A 170 -4.52 12.87 -26.32
CA ASP A 170 -4.02 13.32 -27.60
C ASP A 170 -4.56 14.74 -27.87
N GLU A 171 -3.67 15.73 -27.83
CA GLU A 171 -4.00 17.15 -28.05
C GLU A 171 -4.42 17.46 -29.49
N VAL A 172 -4.03 16.63 -30.47
CA VAL A 172 -4.38 16.84 -31.89
C VAL A 172 -5.77 16.30 -32.18
N LYS A 173 -6.06 15.08 -31.71
CA LYS A 173 -7.37 14.45 -31.90
C LYS A 173 -8.42 14.93 -30.89
N HIS A 174 -7.99 15.54 -29.80
CA HIS A 174 -8.80 15.81 -28.61
C HIS A 174 -9.50 14.55 -28.05
N LYS A 175 -8.78 13.42 -28.05
CA LYS A 175 -9.28 12.12 -27.57
C LYS A 175 -8.32 11.53 -26.55
N VAL A 176 -8.85 10.68 -25.68
CA VAL A 176 -8.02 9.88 -24.78
C VAL A 176 -7.64 8.58 -25.49
N TYR A 177 -6.38 8.20 -25.44
CA TYR A 177 -5.89 6.91 -25.90
C TYR A 177 -5.38 6.06 -24.73
N VAL A 178 -5.13 4.79 -25.01
CA VAL A 178 -4.68 3.79 -24.05
C VAL A 178 -3.30 3.27 -24.44
N ASN A 179 -2.37 3.25 -23.49
CA ASN A 179 -1.11 2.52 -23.63
C ASN A 179 -1.38 1.04 -23.33
N ALA A 180 -1.30 0.21 -24.37
CA ALA A 180 -1.57 -1.21 -24.27
C ALA A 180 -0.57 -1.98 -23.39
N GLU A 181 0.64 -1.47 -23.21
CA GLU A 181 1.66 -2.10 -22.37
C GLU A 181 1.38 -1.87 -20.88
N SER A 182 0.94 -0.66 -20.51
CA SER A 182 0.66 -0.30 -19.12
C SER A 182 -0.73 -0.76 -18.65
N CYS A 183 -1.71 -0.91 -19.55
CA CYS A 183 -3.10 -1.20 -19.18
C CYS A 183 -3.25 -2.56 -18.48
N MET A 184 -3.78 -2.58 -17.24
CA MET A 184 -4.07 -3.81 -16.48
C MET A 184 -5.39 -4.48 -16.86
N GLY A 185 -6.27 -3.80 -17.61
CA GLY A 185 -7.61 -4.32 -17.93
C GLY A 185 -8.56 -4.39 -16.73
N CYS A 186 -8.37 -3.56 -15.69
CA CYS A 186 -9.18 -3.57 -14.47
C CYS A 186 -10.62 -3.05 -14.66
N GLY A 187 -10.88 -2.23 -15.68
CA GLY A 187 -12.22 -1.70 -15.97
C GLY A 187 -12.58 -0.35 -15.33
N ALA A 188 -11.76 0.18 -14.40
CA ALA A 188 -12.06 1.45 -13.71
C ALA A 188 -12.36 2.61 -14.68
N CYS A 189 -11.56 2.75 -15.73
CA CYS A 189 -11.75 3.78 -16.76
C CYS A 189 -13.02 3.62 -17.61
N ALA A 190 -13.57 2.41 -17.75
CA ALA A 190 -14.83 2.17 -18.45
C ALA A 190 -16.01 2.66 -17.59
N ILE A 191 -15.98 2.36 -16.28
CA ILE A 191 -16.98 2.81 -15.31
C ILE A 191 -16.95 4.35 -15.18
N ALA A 192 -15.76 4.95 -15.15
CA ALA A 192 -15.59 6.39 -15.03
C ALA A 192 -15.95 7.17 -16.31
N CYS A 193 -16.20 6.50 -17.44
CA CYS A 193 -16.43 7.18 -18.71
C CYS A 193 -17.91 7.57 -18.87
N PRO A 194 -18.26 8.87 -18.78
CA PRO A 194 -19.67 9.29 -18.85
C PRO A 194 -20.27 9.13 -20.25
N SER A 195 -19.45 9.10 -21.29
CA SER A 195 -19.90 8.91 -22.67
C SER A 195 -19.84 7.45 -23.12
N GLU A 196 -19.52 6.53 -22.20
CA GLU A 196 -19.38 5.08 -22.46
C GLU A 196 -18.41 4.75 -23.61
N ALA A 197 -17.53 5.70 -23.95
CA ALA A 197 -16.58 5.57 -25.04
C ALA A 197 -15.45 4.58 -24.73
N THR A 198 -15.24 4.28 -23.46
CA THR A 198 -14.23 3.30 -23.01
C THR A 198 -14.90 1.96 -22.74
N VAL A 199 -14.43 0.92 -23.41
CA VAL A 199 -14.88 -0.45 -23.22
C VAL A 199 -13.69 -1.36 -22.88
N ILE A 200 -13.96 -2.48 -22.22
CA ILE A 200 -12.94 -3.51 -21.96
C ILE A 200 -13.12 -4.61 -23.00
N ILE A 201 -12.08 -4.84 -23.80
CA ILE A 201 -12.08 -5.87 -24.85
C ILE A 201 -11.06 -6.96 -24.49
N GLU A 202 -11.23 -8.13 -25.07
CA GLU A 202 -10.21 -9.16 -25.02
C GLU A 202 -9.04 -8.80 -25.94
N ARG A 203 -7.82 -9.09 -25.49
CA ARG A 203 -6.58 -8.78 -26.22
C ARG A 203 -6.31 -9.79 -27.34
N ASP A 204 -7.10 -10.87 -27.44
CA ASP A 204 -6.92 -11.88 -28.48
C ASP A 204 -7.32 -11.34 -29.86
N LYS A 205 -6.45 -11.57 -30.85
CA LYS A 205 -6.55 -11.01 -32.21
C LYS A 205 -7.84 -11.43 -32.92
N ASN A 206 -8.40 -12.58 -32.57
CA ASN A 206 -9.63 -13.10 -33.16
C ASN A 206 -10.91 -12.50 -32.54
N ALA A 207 -10.88 -12.14 -31.25
CA ALA A 207 -12.00 -11.50 -30.56
C ALA A 207 -12.19 -10.04 -30.99
N VAL A 208 -11.08 -9.34 -31.31
CA VAL A 208 -11.11 -7.97 -31.84
C VAL A 208 -11.91 -7.88 -33.15
N PHE A 209 -11.72 -8.83 -34.09
CA PHE A 209 -12.49 -8.84 -35.34
C PHE A 209 -13.97 -9.19 -35.12
N ALA A 210 -14.28 -10.13 -34.23
CA ALA A 210 -15.66 -10.48 -33.92
C ALA A 210 -16.43 -9.30 -33.29
N GLN A 211 -15.79 -8.58 -32.36
CA GLN A 211 -16.40 -7.41 -31.70
C GLN A 211 -16.47 -6.17 -32.60
N ILE A 212 -15.54 -6.00 -33.55
CA ILE A 212 -15.64 -4.97 -34.59
C ILE A 212 -16.82 -5.25 -35.52
N ILE A 213 -17.03 -6.51 -35.91
CA ILE A 213 -18.16 -6.91 -36.76
C ILE A 213 -19.48 -6.69 -36.02
N GLU A 214 -19.56 -7.06 -34.75
CA GLU A 214 -20.76 -6.89 -33.93
C GLU A 214 -21.08 -5.40 -33.66
N ALA A 215 -20.07 -4.56 -33.45
CA ALA A 215 -20.24 -3.11 -33.27
C ALA A 215 -20.47 -2.31 -34.56
N LEU A 216 -20.31 -2.94 -35.73
CA LEU A 216 -20.64 -2.37 -37.05
C LEU A 216 -21.98 -2.90 -37.60
N ALA A 217 -22.61 -3.85 -36.90
CA ALA A 217 -23.88 -4.47 -37.28
C ALA A 217 -25.12 -3.74 -36.72
N ASP A 218 -24.92 -2.77 -35.82
CA ASP A 218 -25.89 -1.76 -35.37
C ASP A 218 -25.49 -0.35 -35.83
#